data_AF-A0A7S1YG74-F1
#
_entry.id   AF-A0A7S1YG74-F1
#
_cell.length_a   1.000
_cell.length_b   1.000
_cell.length_c   1.000
_cell.angle_alpha   90.00
_cell.angle_beta   90.00
_cell.angle_gamma   90.00
#
_symmetry.space_group_name_H-M   'P 1'
#
loop_
_entity.id
_entity.type
_entity.pdbx_description
1 polymer ?
#
loop_
_entity_poly.entity_id
_entity_poly.type
_entity_poly.pdbx_seq_one_letter_code
_entity_poly.pdbx_strand_id
1 'polypeptide(L)'
;KILEEVEGFENLVQFIESPATLKKKKELIRLGKKIAELRDAELEKDGLPSGINKAAASSKFKKVFPSVSSMASVSSCSDSSDTESDSEEDLESLVQDRKALMKKLRSSFYEMSSEKKDSILSFLTTINSEIVAAKAMFLAYSDPFEKYRALLFEYAHTLGHGVEAFANDLYLKARQRGVEIAPEALRLHGQCVGMAVLWAGEMSKNLGKLTGEGYTLHQSFPYLFNRNNGFSFGPLRELCDQLGVDKEEFVEKVLQVVRRDNKRGYCNCSDPKKSVDQLVTCRPGKMLQSSDPNAEIRYLVEVDEEWQANVLGQAFDGYFDMVADLQGGEIKFLPTSQRKSARSICKSKSKTVAKHIRSVLMEAYTVDAAEIRQRNSDLAESQF
;
A
#
# COMPACT_ATOMS: atom_id res chain seq x y z
N LYS A 1 -12.81 5.99 14.21
CA LYS A 1 -13.37 4.68 13.84
C LYS A 1 -12.30 3.68 13.47
N ILE A 2 -11.56 3.83 12.36
CA ILE A 2 -10.50 2.87 11.98
C ILE A 2 -9.48 2.62 13.12
N LEU A 3 -9.03 3.68 13.82
CA LEU A 3 -8.13 3.56 14.97
C LEU A 3 -8.70 2.78 16.17
N GLU A 4 -10.03 2.74 16.34
CA GLU A 4 -10.67 1.98 17.42
C GLU A 4 -10.59 0.48 17.16
N GLU A 5 -10.47 0.08 15.90
CA GLU A 5 -10.48 -1.31 15.44
C GLU A 5 -9.06 -1.87 15.19
N VAL A 6 -8.01 -1.20 15.66
CA VAL A 6 -6.61 -1.61 15.39
C VAL A 6 -6.28 -3.03 15.86
N GLU A 7 -6.94 -3.53 16.91
CA GLU A 7 -6.75 -4.92 17.36
C GLU A 7 -7.24 -5.92 16.30
N GLY A 8 -8.31 -5.60 15.58
CA GLY A 8 -8.80 -6.40 14.47
C GLY A 8 -7.79 -6.48 13.32
N PHE A 9 -7.10 -5.37 13.03
CA PHE A 9 -5.97 -5.38 12.10
C PHE A 9 -4.85 -6.32 12.56
N GLU A 10 -4.41 -6.21 13.81
CA GLU A 10 -3.32 -7.04 14.33
C GLU A 10 -3.69 -8.53 14.33
N ASN A 11 -4.92 -8.86 14.69
CA ASN A 11 -5.42 -10.23 14.64
C ASN A 11 -5.48 -10.75 13.19
N LEU A 12 -5.84 -9.89 12.22
CA LEU A 12 -5.85 -10.24 10.81
C LEU A 12 -4.43 -10.52 10.31
N VAL A 13 -3.47 -9.66 10.63
CA VAL A 13 -2.05 -9.86 10.26
C VAL A 13 -1.52 -11.14 10.88
N GLN A 14 -1.73 -11.37 12.18
CA GLN A 14 -1.32 -12.60 12.85
C GLN A 14 -1.91 -13.85 12.20
N PHE A 15 -3.19 -13.80 11.79
CA PHE A 15 -3.81 -14.90 11.08
C PHE A 15 -3.15 -15.16 9.71
N ILE A 16 -2.94 -14.09 8.93
CA ILE A 16 -2.34 -14.13 7.59
C ILE A 16 -0.90 -14.64 7.62
N GLU A 17 -0.12 -14.18 8.60
CA GLU A 17 1.32 -14.47 8.74
C GLU A 17 1.61 -15.71 9.57
N SER A 18 0.59 -16.35 10.17
CA SER A 18 0.82 -17.58 10.93
C SER A 18 1.48 -18.64 10.03
N PRO A 19 2.49 -19.39 10.52
CA PRO A 19 3.17 -20.41 9.72
C PRO A 19 2.20 -21.44 9.11
N ALA A 20 1.14 -21.78 9.84
CA ALA A 20 0.09 -22.68 9.37
C ALA A 20 -0.69 -22.09 8.17
N THR A 21 -1.06 -20.81 8.21
CA THR A 21 -1.73 -20.12 7.09
C THR A 21 -0.79 -19.98 5.90
N LEU A 22 0.46 -19.57 6.13
CA LEU A 22 1.46 -19.42 5.08
C LEU A 22 1.74 -20.75 4.36
N LYS A 23 1.88 -21.86 5.11
CA LYS A 23 2.03 -23.21 4.54
C LYS A 23 0.85 -23.58 3.65
N LYS A 24 -0.39 -23.39 4.12
CA LYS A 24 -1.60 -23.67 3.32
C LYS A 24 -1.69 -22.79 2.07
N LYS A 25 -1.32 -21.50 2.17
CA LYS A 25 -1.29 -20.59 1.01
C LYS A 25 -0.23 -20.99 -0.02
N LYS A 26 0.99 -21.33 0.41
CA LYS A 26 2.06 -21.80 -0.47
C LYS A 26 1.60 -23.03 -1.25
N GLU A 27 0.97 -23.97 -0.57
CA GLU A 27 0.44 -25.19 -1.20
C GLU A 27 -0.74 -24.92 -2.15
N LEU A 28 -1.66 -24.02 -1.79
CA LEU A 28 -2.73 -23.57 -2.69
C LEU A 28 -2.20 -22.94 -3.97
N ILE A 29 -1.12 -22.15 -3.87
CA ILE A 29 -0.46 -21.53 -5.02
C ILE A 29 0.22 -22.61 -5.87
N ARG A 30 0.94 -23.56 -5.25
CA ARG A 30 1.58 -24.69 -5.94
C ARG A 30 0.56 -25.50 -6.75
N LEU A 31 -0.53 -25.92 -6.12
CA LEU A 31 -1.62 -26.63 -6.81
C LEU A 31 -2.23 -25.78 -7.93
N GLY A 32 -2.42 -24.48 -7.71
CA GLY A 32 -2.92 -23.55 -8.72
C GLY A 32 -2.04 -23.46 -9.96
N LYS A 33 -0.70 -23.43 -9.79
CA LYS A 33 0.26 -23.45 -10.89
C LYS A 33 0.21 -24.76 -11.68
N LYS A 34 0.23 -25.91 -10.98
CA LYS A 34 0.14 -27.23 -11.63
C LYS A 34 -1.15 -27.41 -12.43
N ILE A 35 -2.29 -26.97 -11.89
CA ILE A 35 -3.58 -26.98 -12.60
C ILE A 35 -3.52 -26.10 -13.87
N ALA A 36 -2.85 -24.95 -13.81
CA ALA A 36 -2.71 -24.07 -14.97
C ALA A 36 -1.83 -24.71 -16.06
N GLU A 37 -0.70 -25.28 -15.68
CA GLU A 37 0.22 -25.98 -16.59
C GLU A 37 -0.46 -27.15 -17.31
N LEU A 38 -1.21 -27.99 -16.59
CA LEU A 38 -1.94 -29.12 -17.18
C LEU A 38 -3.02 -28.65 -18.17
N ARG A 39 -3.75 -27.58 -17.85
CA ARG A 39 -4.74 -26.99 -18.76
C ARG A 39 -4.11 -26.41 -20.02
N ASP A 40 -2.97 -25.75 -19.89
CA ASP A 40 -2.23 -25.23 -21.03
C ASP A 40 -1.74 -26.39 -21.93
N ALA A 41 -1.26 -27.49 -21.33
CA ALA A 41 -0.85 -28.69 -22.06
C ALA A 41 -2.03 -29.42 -22.76
N GLU A 42 -3.22 -29.48 -22.15
CA GLU A 42 -4.43 -30.00 -22.80
C GLU A 42 -4.84 -29.15 -24.02
N LEU A 43 -4.78 -27.83 -23.90
CA LEU A 43 -5.08 -26.91 -25.00
C LEU A 43 -4.10 -27.06 -26.18
N GLU A 44 -2.84 -27.39 -25.90
CA GLU A 44 -1.84 -27.68 -26.93
C GLU A 44 -2.09 -29.04 -27.62
N LYS A 45 -2.52 -30.06 -26.87
CA LYS A 45 -2.85 -31.40 -27.41
C LYS A 45 -4.08 -31.37 -28.33
N ASP A 46 -5.07 -30.52 -28.04
CA ASP A 46 -6.29 -30.38 -28.85
C ASP A 46 -6.08 -29.68 -30.20
N GLY A 47 -4.83 -29.35 -30.57
CA GLY A 47 -4.48 -28.92 -31.93
C GLY A 47 -5.03 -27.54 -32.30
N LEU A 48 -5.37 -26.70 -31.32
CA LEU A 48 -5.70 -25.30 -31.57
C LEU A 48 -4.42 -24.59 -32.06
N PRO A 49 -4.40 -24.06 -33.30
CA PRO A 49 -3.18 -23.51 -33.88
C PRO A 49 -2.66 -22.36 -33.03
N SER A 50 -1.39 -22.47 -32.62
CA SER A 50 -0.64 -21.57 -31.74
C SER A 50 -0.48 -20.12 -32.25
N GLY A 51 -1.15 -19.75 -33.35
CA GLY A 51 -1.15 -18.44 -33.97
C GLY A 51 -2.40 -17.58 -33.74
N ILE A 52 -3.46 -18.08 -33.10
CA ILE A 52 -4.64 -17.25 -32.79
C ILE A 52 -4.44 -16.61 -31.41
N ASN A 53 -4.09 -15.32 -31.41
CA ASN A 53 -4.02 -14.41 -30.26
C ASN A 53 -4.71 -14.96 -29.00
N LYS A 54 -3.93 -15.33 -27.96
CA LYS A 54 -4.38 -15.84 -26.64
C LYS A 54 -5.55 -15.03 -26.04
N ALA A 55 -5.74 -13.77 -26.45
CA ALA A 55 -6.87 -12.92 -26.08
C ALA A 55 -8.25 -13.41 -26.59
N ALA A 56 -8.34 -14.11 -27.72
CA ALA A 56 -9.61 -14.52 -28.32
C ALA A 56 -10.18 -15.82 -27.73
N ALA A 57 -9.33 -16.78 -27.34
CA ALA A 57 -9.75 -18.05 -26.73
C ALA A 57 -10.36 -17.86 -25.32
N SER A 58 -9.94 -16.81 -24.60
CA SER A 58 -10.53 -16.39 -23.32
C SER A 58 -12.04 -16.09 -23.41
N SER A 59 -12.56 -15.71 -24.59
CA SER A 59 -13.96 -15.30 -24.74
C SER A 59 -14.94 -16.49 -24.79
N LYS A 60 -14.52 -17.66 -25.28
CA LYS A 60 -15.37 -18.87 -25.30
C LYS A 60 -15.44 -19.56 -23.94
N PHE A 61 -14.37 -19.52 -23.13
CA PHE A 61 -14.37 -20.06 -21.77
C PHE A 61 -15.19 -19.22 -20.77
N LYS A 62 -15.37 -17.91 -21.03
CA LYS A 62 -16.22 -17.02 -20.20
C LYS A 62 -17.72 -17.35 -20.26
N LYS A 63 -18.19 -18.11 -21.25
CA LYS A 63 -19.60 -18.53 -21.33
C LYS A 63 -19.96 -19.67 -20.37
N VAL A 64 -18.97 -20.37 -19.78
CA VAL A 64 -19.21 -21.50 -18.86
C VAL A 64 -18.89 -21.11 -17.40
N PHE A 65 -18.04 -20.12 -17.15
CA PHE A 65 -17.71 -19.66 -15.79
C PHE A 65 -17.58 -18.13 -15.71
N PRO A 66 -18.59 -17.40 -15.19
CA PRO A 66 -18.62 -15.95 -15.23
C PRO A 66 -17.82 -15.22 -14.13
N SER A 67 -17.03 -15.89 -13.28
CA SER A 67 -16.33 -15.19 -12.18
C SER A 67 -14.89 -15.65 -11.91
N VAL A 68 -13.97 -15.16 -12.74
CA VAL A 68 -12.58 -14.88 -12.31
C VAL A 68 -11.96 -13.88 -13.28
N SER A 69 -11.90 -12.62 -12.89
CA SER A 69 -11.02 -11.62 -13.52
C SER A 69 -9.94 -11.23 -12.52
N SER A 70 -8.72 -11.07 -13.05
CA SER A 70 -7.51 -10.59 -12.37
C SER A 70 -6.68 -11.63 -11.63
N MET A 71 -5.77 -12.30 -12.35
CA MET A 71 -4.39 -12.46 -11.92
C MET A 71 -3.48 -12.31 -13.15
N ALA A 72 -2.60 -11.33 -13.08
CA ALA A 72 -1.64 -11.01 -14.12
C ALA A 72 -0.63 -12.15 -14.32
N SER A 73 -0.18 -12.23 -15.56
CA SER A 73 0.81 -13.15 -16.13
C SER A 73 2.03 -13.39 -15.24
N VAL A 74 2.19 -14.63 -14.78
CA VAL A 74 3.43 -15.13 -14.20
C VAL A 74 4.19 -15.87 -15.31
N SER A 75 5.27 -15.26 -15.78
CA SER A 75 6.20 -15.84 -16.76
C SER A 75 6.93 -17.04 -16.15
N SER A 76 7.01 -18.12 -16.92
CA SER A 76 7.63 -19.40 -16.61
C SER A 76 9.14 -19.28 -16.36
N CYS A 77 9.63 -19.87 -15.27
CA CYS A 77 11.03 -20.28 -15.12
C CYS A 77 11.05 -21.79 -15.18
N SER A 78 11.72 -22.33 -16.20
CA SER A 78 11.99 -23.75 -16.39
C SER A 78 13.26 -24.14 -15.63
N ASP A 79 13.11 -25.00 -14.63
CA ASP A 79 14.23 -25.80 -14.12
C ASP A 79 13.83 -27.29 -14.21
N SER A 80 14.53 -27.98 -15.12
CA SER A 80 14.71 -29.43 -15.16
C SER A 80 15.67 -29.82 -14.03
N SER A 81 15.59 -30.94 -13.34
CA SER A 81 15.15 -32.28 -13.71
C SER A 81 15.08 -33.10 -12.43
N ASP A 82 13.97 -33.80 -12.19
CA ASP A 82 13.98 -35.09 -11.48
C ASP A 82 12.83 -35.91 -12.06
N THR A 83 13.21 -36.82 -12.96
CA THR A 83 12.37 -37.83 -13.58
C THR A 83 12.21 -39.02 -12.65
N GLU A 84 11.10 -39.11 -11.92
CA GLU A 84 10.63 -40.38 -11.32
C GLU A 84 9.09 -40.50 -11.35
N SER A 85 8.64 -41.53 -12.08
CA SER A 85 7.32 -42.19 -12.12
C SER A 85 6.06 -41.35 -12.40
N ASP A 86 5.61 -41.41 -13.66
CA ASP A 86 4.31 -40.99 -14.19
C ASP A 86 3.13 -41.74 -13.55
N SER A 87 2.70 -41.33 -12.36
CA SER A 87 1.25 -41.28 -12.14
C SER A 87 0.76 -40.03 -12.87
N GLU A 88 0.01 -40.18 -13.95
CA GLU A 88 -0.77 -39.06 -14.53
C GLU A 88 -1.59 -38.45 -13.40
N GLU A 89 -1.09 -37.36 -12.82
CA GLU A 89 -1.83 -36.64 -11.79
C GLU A 89 -3.05 -36.04 -12.46
N ASP A 90 -4.18 -36.72 -12.26
CA ASP A 90 -5.47 -36.33 -12.78
C ASP A 90 -5.79 -34.88 -12.41
N LEU A 91 -6.04 -34.05 -13.43
CA LEU A 91 -6.42 -32.65 -13.30
C LEU A 91 -7.62 -32.50 -12.36
N GLU A 92 -8.57 -33.44 -12.40
CA GLU A 92 -9.73 -33.42 -11.52
C GLU A 92 -9.32 -33.62 -10.06
N SER A 93 -8.42 -34.58 -9.78
CA SER A 93 -7.85 -34.79 -8.45
C SER A 93 -7.18 -33.52 -7.90
N LEU A 94 -6.32 -32.86 -8.67
CA LEU A 94 -5.66 -31.61 -8.26
C LEU A 94 -6.64 -30.48 -7.96
N VAL A 95 -7.71 -30.36 -8.77
CA VAL A 95 -8.78 -29.38 -8.55
C VAL A 95 -9.52 -29.68 -7.25
N GLN A 96 -9.80 -30.95 -6.94
CA GLN A 96 -10.44 -31.34 -5.68
C GLN A 96 -9.53 -31.08 -4.47
N ASP A 97 -8.24 -31.40 -4.58
CA ASP A 97 -7.25 -31.10 -3.54
C ASP A 97 -7.16 -29.60 -3.24
N ARG A 98 -7.10 -28.78 -4.29
CA ARG A 98 -7.10 -27.32 -4.14
C ARG A 98 -8.38 -26.83 -3.46
N LYS A 99 -9.56 -27.36 -3.83
CA LYS A 99 -10.84 -27.04 -3.18
C LYS A 99 -10.85 -27.45 -1.71
N ALA A 100 -10.38 -28.66 -1.40
CA ALA A 100 -10.31 -29.17 -0.03
C ALA A 100 -9.37 -28.34 0.84
N LEU A 101 -8.21 -27.95 0.30
CA LEU A 101 -7.26 -27.10 1.00
C LEU A 101 -7.79 -25.66 1.20
N MET A 102 -8.51 -25.11 0.21
CA MET A 102 -9.18 -23.81 0.35
C MET A 102 -10.25 -23.86 1.45
N LYS A 103 -11.02 -24.95 1.52
CA LYS A 103 -11.97 -25.19 2.61
C LYS A 103 -11.27 -25.24 3.96
N LYS A 104 -10.17 -25.99 4.08
CA LYS A 104 -9.35 -26.05 5.32
C LYS A 104 -8.81 -24.68 5.72
N LEU A 105 -8.32 -23.88 4.77
CA LEU A 105 -7.83 -22.52 5.05
C LEU A 105 -8.96 -21.62 5.59
N ARG A 106 -10.15 -21.67 4.97
CA ARG A 106 -11.33 -20.94 5.46
C ARG A 106 -11.76 -21.42 6.83
N SER A 107 -11.81 -22.74 7.07
CA SER A 107 -12.12 -23.32 8.37
C SER A 107 -11.17 -22.83 9.46
N SER A 108 -9.87 -22.72 9.18
CA SER A 108 -8.89 -22.18 10.14
C SER A 108 -9.21 -20.76 10.60
N PHE A 109 -9.87 -19.93 9.79
CA PHE A 109 -10.35 -18.61 10.22
C PHE A 109 -11.54 -18.73 11.19
N TYR A 110 -12.49 -19.62 10.90
CA TYR A 110 -13.69 -19.81 11.73
C TYR A 110 -13.40 -20.58 13.03
N GLU A 111 -12.31 -21.33 13.08
CA GLU A 111 -11.79 -22.03 14.27
C GLU A 111 -11.06 -21.09 15.25
N MET A 112 -10.79 -19.84 14.86
CA MET A 112 -10.24 -18.84 15.79
C MET A 112 -11.23 -18.56 16.93
N SER A 113 -10.74 -18.04 18.06
CA SER A 113 -11.62 -17.58 19.13
C SER A 113 -12.62 -16.54 18.59
N SER A 114 -13.84 -16.57 19.12
CA SER A 114 -14.90 -15.62 18.73
C SER A 114 -14.41 -14.18 18.82
N GLU A 115 -13.76 -13.81 19.92
CA GLU A 115 -13.18 -12.48 20.14
C GLU A 115 -12.25 -12.03 19.00
N LYS A 116 -11.29 -12.87 18.59
CA LYS A 116 -10.35 -12.52 17.51
C LYS A 116 -11.07 -12.39 16.18
N LYS A 117 -11.93 -13.37 15.86
CA LYS A 117 -12.71 -13.38 14.61
C LYS A 117 -13.61 -12.14 14.52
N ASP A 118 -14.32 -11.82 15.58
CA ASP A 118 -15.25 -10.69 15.64
C ASP A 118 -14.49 -9.37 15.53
N SER A 119 -13.32 -9.25 16.16
CA SER A 119 -12.45 -8.07 15.99
C SER A 119 -11.97 -7.88 14.54
N ILE A 120 -11.60 -8.97 13.84
CA ILE A 120 -11.20 -8.91 12.43
C ILE A 120 -12.37 -8.46 11.55
N LEU A 121 -13.55 -9.06 11.75
CA LEU A 121 -14.76 -8.71 11.00
C LEU A 121 -15.18 -7.27 11.25
N SER A 122 -15.10 -6.80 12.50
CA SER A 122 -15.37 -5.41 12.88
C SER A 122 -14.42 -4.44 12.19
N PHE A 123 -13.12 -4.74 12.19
CA PHE A 123 -12.11 -3.96 11.49
C PHE A 123 -12.37 -3.86 9.98
N LEU A 124 -12.58 -4.99 9.31
CA LEU A 124 -12.85 -5.03 7.87
C LEU A 124 -14.15 -4.30 7.51
N THR A 125 -15.19 -4.49 8.31
CA THR A 125 -16.49 -3.81 8.11
C THR A 125 -16.33 -2.31 8.29
N THR A 126 -15.63 -1.87 9.34
CA THR A 126 -15.42 -0.45 9.65
C THR A 126 -14.58 0.21 8.55
N ILE A 127 -13.47 -0.38 8.14
CA ILE A 127 -12.66 0.17 7.04
C ILE A 127 -13.48 0.30 5.76
N ASN A 128 -14.20 -0.76 5.36
CA ASN A 128 -14.98 -0.72 4.14
C ASN A 128 -16.07 0.37 4.20
N SER A 129 -16.80 0.44 5.31
CA SER A 129 -17.86 1.45 5.49
C SER A 129 -17.31 2.87 5.45
N GLU A 130 -16.24 3.15 6.19
CA GLU A 130 -15.66 4.50 6.27
C GLU A 130 -14.99 4.93 4.95
N ILE A 131 -14.28 4.02 4.26
CA ILE A 131 -13.69 4.32 2.95
C ILE A 131 -14.78 4.55 1.90
N VAL A 132 -15.82 3.71 1.86
CA VAL A 132 -16.93 3.87 0.91
C VAL A 132 -17.66 5.19 1.18
N ALA A 133 -17.94 5.52 2.44
CA ALA A 133 -18.56 6.80 2.79
C ALA A 133 -17.67 7.98 2.36
N ALA A 134 -16.37 7.92 2.65
CA ALA A 134 -15.41 8.94 2.24
C ALA A 134 -15.37 9.12 0.71
N LYS A 135 -15.28 8.02 -0.05
CA LYS A 135 -15.26 8.06 -1.52
C LYS A 135 -16.57 8.54 -2.12
N ALA A 136 -17.70 8.07 -1.60
CA ALA A 136 -19.02 8.44 -2.08
C ALA A 136 -19.27 9.96 -1.99
N MET A 137 -18.80 10.62 -0.92
CA MET A 137 -18.93 12.08 -0.76
C MET A 137 -18.37 12.88 -1.95
N PHE A 138 -17.29 12.40 -2.58
CA PHE A 138 -16.67 13.09 -3.71
C PHE A 138 -17.18 12.56 -5.05
N LEU A 139 -17.15 11.23 -5.23
CA LEU A 139 -17.44 10.58 -6.51
C LEU A 139 -18.91 10.67 -6.90
N ALA A 140 -19.82 10.41 -5.96
CA ALA A 140 -21.25 10.33 -6.28
C ALA A 140 -21.88 11.71 -6.52
N TYR A 141 -21.34 12.76 -5.89
CA TYR A 141 -21.99 14.07 -5.84
C TYR A 141 -21.29 15.17 -6.63
N SER A 142 -19.99 15.05 -6.91
CA SER A 142 -19.23 16.20 -7.44
C SER A 142 -18.15 15.88 -8.47
N ASP A 143 -17.58 14.67 -8.48
CA ASP A 143 -16.41 14.36 -9.31
C ASP A 143 -16.31 12.86 -9.68
N PRO A 144 -17.25 12.32 -10.48
CA PRO A 144 -17.31 10.88 -10.82
C PRO A 144 -16.17 10.41 -11.74
N PHE A 145 -15.42 11.34 -12.35
CA PHE A 145 -14.31 11.04 -13.26
C PHE A 145 -12.94 11.28 -12.63
N GLU A 146 -12.89 11.61 -11.33
CA GLU A 146 -11.65 11.82 -10.58
C GLU A 146 -10.74 12.90 -11.20
N LYS A 147 -11.35 13.98 -11.72
CA LYS A 147 -10.63 15.06 -12.42
C LYS A 147 -10.40 16.31 -11.57
N TYR A 148 -11.02 16.40 -10.41
CA TYR A 148 -11.06 17.58 -9.54
C TYR A 148 -10.76 17.19 -8.09
N ARG A 149 -11.73 17.32 -7.18
CA ARG A 149 -11.55 17.10 -5.74
C ARG A 149 -11.37 15.62 -5.39
N ALA A 150 -11.91 14.69 -6.18
CA ALA A 150 -11.74 13.26 -5.93
C ALA A 150 -10.30 12.80 -6.20
N LEU A 151 -9.48 13.62 -6.87
CA LEU A 151 -8.04 13.39 -6.98
C LEU A 151 -7.36 13.35 -5.60
N LEU A 152 -8.00 13.79 -4.51
CA LEU A 152 -7.46 13.60 -3.15
C LEU A 152 -7.20 12.12 -2.80
N PHE A 153 -7.89 11.18 -3.45
CA PHE A 153 -7.66 9.75 -3.22
C PHE A 153 -6.31 9.28 -3.76
N GLU A 154 -5.70 10.09 -4.62
CA GLU A 154 -4.35 9.90 -5.15
C GLU A 154 -3.26 10.50 -4.26
N TYR A 155 -3.60 10.90 -3.02
CA TYR A 155 -2.63 11.42 -2.05
C TYR A 155 -1.47 10.44 -1.90
N ALA A 156 -0.24 10.96 -2.02
CA ALA A 156 1.03 10.22 -2.00
C ALA A 156 1.23 9.19 -3.13
N HIS A 157 0.29 9.03 -4.07
CA HIS A 157 0.43 8.05 -5.15
C HIS A 157 1.51 8.43 -6.17
N THR A 158 1.90 9.71 -6.27
CA THR A 158 2.96 10.14 -7.19
C THR A 158 4.28 9.42 -6.90
N LEU A 159 4.80 9.55 -5.66
CA LEU A 159 5.98 8.80 -5.24
C LEU A 159 5.68 7.31 -5.02
N GLY A 160 4.46 6.98 -4.56
CA GLY A 160 4.04 5.59 -4.34
C GLY A 160 4.13 4.75 -5.62
N HIS A 161 3.60 5.25 -6.74
CA HIS A 161 3.70 4.62 -8.06
C HIS A 161 5.14 4.58 -8.56
N GLY A 162 5.94 5.62 -8.30
CA GLY A 162 7.36 5.65 -8.65
C GLY A 162 8.12 4.49 -8.01
N VAL A 163 7.93 4.28 -6.70
CA VAL A 163 8.58 3.18 -5.96
C VAL A 163 7.98 1.82 -6.31
N GLU A 164 6.67 1.73 -6.56
CA GLU A 164 6.04 0.49 -7.05
C GLU A 164 6.62 0.04 -8.40
N ALA A 165 6.74 0.96 -9.36
CA ALA A 165 7.32 0.67 -10.66
C ALA A 165 8.79 0.24 -10.56
N PHE A 166 9.57 0.94 -9.73
CA PHE A 166 10.97 0.56 -9.45
C PHE A 166 11.08 -0.82 -8.79
N ALA A 167 10.27 -1.10 -7.77
CA ALA A 167 10.30 -2.38 -7.07
C ALA A 167 9.94 -3.54 -8.02
N ASN A 168 8.99 -3.34 -8.93
CA ASN A 168 8.67 -4.32 -9.96
C ASN A 168 9.86 -4.59 -10.91
N ASP A 169 10.61 -3.56 -11.32
CA ASP A 169 11.85 -3.71 -12.09
C ASP A 169 12.90 -4.51 -11.30
N LEU A 170 13.07 -4.22 -10.01
CA LEU A 170 13.97 -4.99 -9.13
C LEU A 170 13.59 -6.46 -9.06
N TYR A 171 12.29 -6.78 -8.93
CA TYR A 171 11.86 -8.18 -8.88
C TYR A 171 12.16 -8.93 -10.18
N LEU A 172 12.07 -8.26 -11.33
CA LEU A 172 12.46 -8.84 -12.62
C LEU A 172 13.96 -9.08 -12.68
N LYS A 173 14.77 -8.08 -12.29
CA LYS A 173 16.23 -8.20 -12.20
C LYS A 173 16.67 -9.33 -11.26
N ALA A 174 16.04 -9.46 -10.10
CA ALA A 174 16.32 -10.52 -9.14
C ALA A 174 16.08 -11.91 -9.74
N ARG A 175 14.94 -12.11 -10.41
CA ARG A 175 14.64 -13.37 -11.11
C ARG A 175 15.65 -13.68 -12.21
N GLN A 176 16.05 -12.68 -13.00
CA GLN A 176 17.04 -12.84 -14.07
C GLN A 176 18.43 -13.23 -13.51
N ARG A 177 18.75 -12.81 -12.29
CA ARG A 177 20.02 -13.11 -11.62
C ARG A 177 19.96 -14.31 -10.68
N GLY A 178 18.83 -15.01 -10.59
CA GLY A 178 18.64 -16.11 -9.65
C GLY A 178 18.69 -15.69 -8.17
N VAL A 179 18.45 -14.42 -7.87
CA VAL A 179 18.39 -13.91 -6.49
C VAL A 179 17.00 -14.20 -5.92
N GLU A 180 16.93 -14.94 -4.82
CA GLU A 180 15.68 -15.22 -4.12
C GLU A 180 15.12 -13.94 -3.48
N ILE A 181 13.87 -13.61 -3.81
CA ILE A 181 13.20 -12.44 -3.25
C ILE A 181 12.53 -12.84 -1.94
N ALA A 182 13.04 -12.32 -0.82
CA ALA A 182 12.42 -12.49 0.49
C ALA A 182 10.95 -11.99 0.46
N PRO A 183 9.99 -12.72 1.05
CA PRO A 183 8.59 -12.27 1.09
C PRO A 183 8.40 -10.87 1.67
N GLU A 184 9.25 -10.49 2.62
CA GLU A 184 9.25 -9.20 3.29
C GLU A 184 9.77 -8.06 2.40
N ALA A 185 10.51 -8.36 1.31
CA ALA A 185 10.96 -7.38 0.33
C ALA A 185 9.88 -7.06 -0.71
N LEU A 186 8.88 -7.93 -0.87
CA LEU A 186 7.74 -7.68 -1.74
C LEU A 186 6.90 -6.52 -1.18
N ARG A 187 6.80 -5.46 -1.96
CA ARG A 187 5.93 -4.30 -1.71
C ARG A 187 4.76 -4.35 -2.66
N LEU A 188 3.56 -4.49 -2.08
CA LEU A 188 2.30 -4.33 -2.77
C LEU A 188 1.97 -2.85 -2.95
N HIS A 189 1.08 -2.52 -3.89
CA HIS A 189 0.60 -1.17 -4.17
C HIS A 189 0.33 -0.34 -2.90
N GLY A 190 -0.52 -0.84 -2.00
CA GLY A 190 -0.86 -0.13 -0.76
C GLY A 190 0.32 0.07 0.20
N GLN A 191 1.35 -0.79 0.15
CA GLN A 191 2.56 -0.60 0.94
C GLN A 191 3.46 0.49 0.34
N CYS A 192 3.59 0.54 -0.99
CA CYS A 192 4.29 1.62 -1.69
C CYS A 192 3.65 2.98 -1.41
N VAL A 193 2.33 3.07 -1.54
CA VAL A 193 1.57 4.29 -1.21
C VAL A 193 1.71 4.64 0.28
N GLY A 194 1.59 3.66 1.17
CA GLY A 194 1.74 3.89 2.62
C GLY A 194 3.13 4.39 3.02
N MET A 195 4.19 3.92 2.36
CA MET A 195 5.54 4.49 2.51
C MET A 195 5.59 5.94 2.02
N ALA A 196 5.02 6.22 0.84
CA ALA A 196 4.98 7.56 0.27
C ALA A 196 4.17 8.55 1.11
N VAL A 197 3.17 8.10 1.86
CA VAL A 197 2.46 8.96 2.83
C VAL A 197 3.46 9.54 3.84
N LEU A 198 4.36 8.74 4.41
CA LEU A 198 5.38 9.23 5.35
C LEU A 198 6.23 10.34 4.72
N TRP A 199 6.62 10.15 3.46
CA TRP A 199 7.46 11.07 2.70
C TRP A 199 6.72 12.37 2.34
N ALA A 200 5.44 12.30 1.97
CA ALA A 200 4.60 13.48 1.77
C ALA A 200 4.48 14.33 3.05
N GLY A 201 4.38 13.67 4.20
CA GLY A 201 4.42 14.34 5.50
C GLY A 201 5.76 15.04 5.78
N GLU A 202 6.88 14.40 5.45
CA GLU A 202 8.22 15.00 5.61
C GLU A 202 8.45 16.16 4.63
N MET A 203 8.03 16.04 3.38
CA MET A 203 8.05 17.16 2.42
C MET A 203 7.21 18.34 2.92
N SER A 204 6.01 18.06 3.45
CA SER A 204 5.14 19.08 4.05
C SER A 204 5.79 19.79 5.25
N LYS A 205 6.56 19.06 6.05
CA LYS A 205 7.34 19.60 7.17
C LYS A 205 8.50 20.45 6.71
N ASN A 206 9.25 20.01 5.70
CA ASN A 206 10.37 20.75 5.13
C ASN A 206 9.91 22.10 4.53
N LEU A 207 8.67 22.16 4.03
CA LEU A 207 8.00 23.38 3.60
C LEU A 207 7.47 24.27 4.73
N GLY A 208 7.58 23.85 5.98
CA GLY A 208 7.01 24.53 7.14
C GLY A 208 5.47 24.51 7.19
N LYS A 209 4.81 23.66 6.40
CA LYS A 209 3.34 23.56 6.33
C LYS A 209 2.78 22.56 7.32
N LEU A 210 3.54 21.53 7.68
CA LEU A 210 3.18 20.52 8.66
C LEU A 210 4.23 20.44 9.77
N THR A 211 3.97 21.09 10.90
CA THR A 211 4.93 21.19 12.02
C THR A 211 4.31 20.74 13.34
N GLY A 212 5.14 20.61 14.37
CA GLY A 212 4.71 20.30 15.73
C GLY A 212 3.85 19.04 15.85
N GLU A 213 2.75 19.14 16.58
CA GLU A 213 1.83 18.04 16.83
C GLU A 213 1.15 17.52 15.56
N GLY A 214 0.85 18.41 14.60
CA GLY A 214 0.28 18.02 13.31
C GLY A 214 1.14 17.03 12.53
N TYR A 215 2.45 17.28 12.50
CA TYR A 215 3.44 16.37 11.93
C TYR A 215 3.50 15.05 12.70
N THR A 216 3.57 15.11 14.03
CA THR A 216 3.58 13.92 14.88
C THR A 216 2.35 13.05 14.64
N LEU A 217 1.15 13.63 14.60
CA LEU A 217 -0.08 12.91 14.30
C LEU A 217 -0.05 12.26 12.91
N HIS A 218 0.42 13.00 11.90
CA HIS A 218 0.51 12.50 10.53
C HIS A 218 1.40 11.27 10.44
N GLN A 219 2.62 11.35 10.97
CA GLN A 219 3.57 10.24 10.95
C GLN A 219 3.14 9.08 11.85
N SER A 220 2.44 9.36 12.96
CA SER A 220 2.01 8.32 13.90
C SER A 220 1.06 7.30 13.27
N PHE A 221 0.28 7.70 12.25
CA PHE A 221 -0.71 6.83 11.66
C PHE A 221 -0.04 5.69 10.87
N PRO A 222 0.82 5.91 9.85
CA PRO A 222 1.51 4.81 9.19
C PRO A 222 2.48 4.08 10.14
N TYR A 223 3.16 4.79 11.05
CA TYR A 223 4.08 4.17 12.01
C TYR A 223 3.39 3.26 13.05
N LEU A 224 2.10 3.44 13.31
CA LEU A 224 1.33 2.48 14.12
C LEU A 224 1.22 1.13 13.39
N PHE A 225 1.00 1.13 12.08
CA PHE A 225 0.92 -0.09 11.26
C PHE A 225 2.30 -0.72 11.01
N ASN A 226 3.38 0.06 11.04
CA ASN A 226 4.75 -0.45 10.97
C ASN A 226 5.14 -1.39 12.11
N ARG A 227 4.36 -1.45 13.20
CA ARG A 227 4.50 -2.49 14.24
C ARG A 227 4.39 -3.92 13.68
N ASN A 228 3.83 -4.06 12.48
CA ASN A 228 3.74 -5.30 11.73
C ASN A 228 4.44 -5.18 10.35
N ASN A 229 5.53 -4.41 10.25
CA ASN A 229 6.32 -4.22 9.02
C ASN A 229 5.53 -3.73 7.79
N GLY A 230 4.47 -2.93 8.00
CA GLY A 230 3.57 -2.49 6.93
C GLY A 230 4.24 -1.64 5.85
N PHE A 231 4.96 -0.59 6.25
CA PHE A 231 5.46 0.48 5.39
C PHE A 231 6.96 0.76 5.62
N SER A 232 7.77 -0.29 5.79
CA SER A 232 9.24 -0.16 5.91
C SER A 232 9.92 -0.33 4.56
N PHE A 233 10.97 0.46 4.32
CA PHE A 233 11.81 0.36 3.12
C PHE A 233 12.96 -0.64 3.29
N GLY A 234 13.42 -0.90 4.52
CA GLY A 234 14.56 -1.78 4.84
C GLY A 234 14.62 -3.10 4.06
N PRO A 235 13.55 -3.93 4.02
CA PRO A 235 13.59 -5.16 3.24
C PRO A 235 13.75 -4.97 1.72
N LEU A 236 13.21 -3.88 1.16
CA LEU A 236 13.41 -3.54 -0.25
C LEU A 236 14.84 -3.03 -0.50
N ARG A 237 15.42 -2.31 0.47
CA ARG A 237 16.83 -1.90 0.44
C ARG A 237 17.77 -3.11 0.49
N GLU A 238 17.52 -4.10 1.34
CA GLU A 238 18.31 -5.34 1.37
C GLU A 238 18.31 -6.04 0.00
N LEU A 239 17.20 -6.02 -0.71
CA LEU A 239 17.13 -6.50 -2.10
C LEU A 239 17.95 -5.62 -3.06
N CYS A 240 17.93 -4.29 -2.90
CA CYS A 240 18.79 -3.38 -3.67
C CYS A 240 20.27 -3.73 -3.47
N ASP A 241 20.69 -3.91 -2.22
CA ASP A 241 22.07 -4.26 -1.86
C ASP A 241 22.51 -5.59 -2.51
N GLN A 242 21.65 -6.62 -2.51
CA GLN A 242 21.91 -7.90 -3.19
C GLN A 242 22.05 -7.77 -4.71
N LEU A 243 21.36 -6.79 -5.31
CA LEU A 243 21.40 -6.53 -6.75
C LEU A 243 22.46 -5.50 -7.15
N GLY A 244 23.20 -4.94 -6.19
CA GLY A 244 24.18 -3.89 -6.42
C GLY A 244 23.57 -2.58 -6.91
N VAL A 245 22.33 -2.29 -6.48
CA VAL A 245 21.65 -1.03 -6.77
C VAL A 245 21.92 -0.07 -5.61
N ASP A 246 22.59 1.04 -5.91
CA ASP A 246 22.90 2.07 -4.92
C ASP A 246 21.75 3.08 -4.75
N LYS A 247 21.95 4.01 -3.80
CA LYS A 247 20.96 5.03 -3.44
C LYS A 247 20.68 5.97 -4.61
N GLU A 248 21.73 6.37 -5.32
CA GLU A 248 21.67 7.29 -6.45
C GLU A 248 20.86 6.68 -7.61
N GLU A 249 21.11 5.40 -7.94
CA GLU A 249 20.31 4.65 -8.92
C GLU A 249 18.85 4.54 -8.46
N PHE A 250 18.60 4.18 -7.19
CA PHE A 250 17.23 4.10 -6.65
C PHE A 250 16.47 5.42 -6.84
N VAL A 251 17.05 6.53 -6.37
CA VAL A 251 16.44 7.86 -6.41
C VAL A 251 16.14 8.25 -7.86
N GLU A 252 17.13 8.16 -8.75
CA GLU A 252 16.95 8.57 -10.15
C GLU A 252 15.92 7.70 -10.87
N LYS A 253 15.91 6.38 -10.65
CA LYS A 253 14.94 5.48 -11.29
C LYS A 253 13.51 5.77 -10.85
N VAL A 254 13.30 6.07 -9.57
CA VAL A 254 11.97 6.47 -9.08
C VAL A 254 11.55 7.81 -9.68
N LEU A 255 12.44 8.80 -9.71
CA LEU A 255 12.13 10.11 -10.27
C LEU A 255 11.86 10.07 -11.78
N GLN A 256 12.51 9.18 -12.54
CA GLN A 256 12.17 8.95 -13.96
C GLN A 256 10.70 8.56 -14.17
N VAL A 257 10.11 7.82 -13.23
CA VAL A 257 8.68 7.48 -13.26
C VAL A 257 7.84 8.69 -12.89
N VAL A 258 8.21 9.40 -11.81
CA VAL A 258 7.51 10.61 -11.35
C VAL A 258 7.43 11.69 -12.43
N ARG A 259 8.52 11.91 -13.18
CA ARG A 259 8.55 12.89 -14.29
C ARG A 259 7.54 12.58 -15.40
N ARG A 260 7.10 11.31 -15.51
CA ARG A 260 6.08 10.83 -16.46
C ARG A 260 4.67 10.78 -15.86
N ASP A 261 4.51 11.10 -14.58
CA ASP A 261 3.20 11.16 -13.93
C ASP A 261 2.33 12.22 -14.61
N ASN A 262 1.12 11.83 -14.97
CA ASN A 262 0.22 12.64 -15.78
C ASN A 262 -0.43 13.80 -15.00
N LYS A 263 -0.26 13.85 -13.66
CA LYS A 263 -0.81 14.93 -12.84
C LYS A 263 -0.21 16.29 -13.20
N ARG A 264 1.00 16.33 -13.78
CA ARG A 264 1.64 17.58 -14.26
C ARG A 264 0.76 18.36 -15.23
N GLY A 265 -0.11 17.67 -15.99
CA GLY A 265 -1.04 18.32 -16.92
C GLY A 265 -2.12 19.17 -16.26
N TYR A 266 -2.29 19.12 -14.93
CA TYR A 266 -3.29 19.89 -14.19
C TYR A 266 -2.75 21.17 -13.54
N CYS A 267 -1.45 21.41 -13.62
CA CYS A 267 -0.79 22.59 -13.03
C CYS A 267 0.01 23.32 -14.10
N ASN A 268 0.23 24.62 -13.91
CA ASN A 268 1.15 25.40 -14.74
C ASN A 268 2.63 25.11 -14.40
N CYS A 269 3.01 23.83 -14.40
CA CYS A 269 4.34 23.36 -14.05
C CYS A 269 5.26 23.39 -15.28
N SER A 270 5.76 24.58 -15.62
CA SER A 270 6.67 24.77 -16.76
C SER A 270 8.14 24.47 -16.43
N ASP A 271 8.50 24.47 -15.14
CA ASP A 271 9.86 24.18 -14.70
C ASP A 271 10.14 22.67 -14.78
N PRO A 272 11.13 22.21 -15.56
CA PRO A 272 11.49 20.80 -15.65
C PRO A 272 12.10 20.23 -14.36
N LYS A 273 12.53 21.07 -13.41
CA LYS A 273 13.03 20.66 -12.09
C LYS A 273 11.94 20.53 -11.03
N LYS A 274 10.69 20.77 -11.43
CA LYS A 274 9.53 20.63 -10.55
C LYS A 274 8.61 19.53 -11.02
N SER A 275 7.98 18.91 -10.04
CA SER A 275 6.90 17.96 -10.20
C SER A 275 5.64 18.53 -9.55
N VAL A 276 4.57 17.74 -9.54
CA VAL A 276 3.37 18.06 -8.78
C VAL A 276 3.09 16.94 -7.80
N ASP A 277 2.70 17.29 -6.59
CA ASP A 277 2.28 16.33 -5.58
C ASP A 277 1.11 16.89 -4.77
N GLN A 278 0.55 16.05 -3.91
CA GLN A 278 -0.45 16.45 -2.95
C GLN A 278 0.18 16.40 -1.57
N LEU A 279 0.20 17.55 -0.89
CA LEU A 279 0.81 17.70 0.43
C LEU A 279 -0.26 18.05 1.47
N VAL A 280 0.12 17.98 2.74
CA VAL A 280 -0.78 18.26 3.88
C VAL A 280 -0.28 19.47 4.66
N THR A 281 -1.17 20.12 5.40
CA THR A 281 -0.86 21.31 6.20
C THR A 281 -1.57 21.25 7.55
N CYS A 282 -0.95 21.81 8.58
CA CYS A 282 -1.45 21.89 9.96
C CYS A 282 -1.69 20.55 10.67
N ARG A 283 -2.44 19.59 10.09
CA ARG A 283 -2.80 18.30 10.70
C ARG A 283 -3.17 17.25 9.64
N PRO A 284 -3.28 15.96 10.01
CA PRO A 284 -3.75 14.93 9.08
C PRO A 284 -5.14 15.21 8.53
N GLY A 285 -5.32 15.00 7.23
CA GLY A 285 -6.58 15.21 6.52
C GLY A 285 -6.89 16.65 6.13
N LYS A 286 -5.97 17.60 6.35
CA LYS A 286 -6.07 18.97 5.83
C LYS A 286 -5.03 19.15 4.72
N MET A 287 -5.50 19.12 3.48
CA MET A 287 -4.63 19.22 2.30
C MET A 287 -4.08 20.63 2.13
N LEU A 288 -2.85 20.74 1.66
CA LEU A 288 -2.26 22.03 1.28
C LEU A 288 -2.93 22.51 -0.01
N GLN A 289 -3.44 23.74 0.00
CA GLN A 289 -4.04 24.35 -1.19
C GLN A 289 -2.95 24.82 -2.15
N SER A 290 -3.23 24.69 -3.45
CA SER A 290 -2.37 25.22 -4.49
C SER A 290 -2.49 26.74 -4.60
N SER A 291 -1.38 27.40 -4.91
CA SER A 291 -1.40 28.79 -5.36
C SER A 291 -1.80 28.94 -6.82
N ASP A 292 -1.80 27.87 -7.61
CA ASP A 292 -2.33 27.86 -8.98
C ASP A 292 -3.85 27.67 -8.92
N PRO A 293 -4.66 28.66 -9.37
CA PRO A 293 -6.12 28.55 -9.36
C PRO A 293 -6.66 27.34 -10.12
N ASN A 294 -5.94 26.88 -11.16
CA ASN A 294 -6.34 25.69 -11.90
C ASN A 294 -6.11 24.41 -11.11
N ALA A 295 -5.16 24.39 -10.17
CA ALA A 295 -4.81 23.21 -9.40
C ALA A 295 -5.38 23.23 -7.97
N GLU A 296 -5.91 24.36 -7.52
CA GLU A 296 -6.40 24.57 -6.16
C GLU A 296 -7.42 23.52 -5.72
N ILE A 297 -8.45 23.29 -6.55
CA ILE A 297 -9.51 22.31 -6.25
C ILE A 297 -9.04 20.85 -6.29
N ARG A 298 -7.85 20.59 -6.84
CA ARG A 298 -7.20 19.27 -6.93
C ARG A 298 -6.20 19.04 -5.80
N TYR A 299 -5.89 20.08 -5.03
CA TYR A 299 -4.85 20.08 -4.00
C TYR A 299 -3.47 19.67 -4.55
N LEU A 300 -3.21 19.94 -5.83
CA LEU A 300 -1.93 19.70 -6.46
C LEU A 300 -1.04 20.92 -6.28
N VAL A 301 0.10 20.72 -5.62
CA VAL A 301 1.10 21.75 -5.39
C VAL A 301 2.35 21.44 -6.19
N GLU A 302 3.04 22.47 -6.67
CA GLU A 302 4.37 22.28 -7.23
C GLU A 302 5.35 21.86 -6.13
N VAL A 303 6.19 20.88 -6.45
CA VAL A 303 7.20 20.33 -5.54
C VAL A 303 8.53 20.27 -6.29
N ASP A 304 9.58 20.84 -5.71
CA ASP A 304 10.92 20.73 -6.28
C ASP A 304 11.38 19.26 -6.24
N GLU A 305 11.93 18.78 -7.35
CA GLU A 305 12.38 17.39 -7.48
C GLU A 305 13.47 17.05 -6.45
N GLU A 306 14.27 18.04 -6.03
CA GLU A 306 15.25 17.91 -4.95
C GLU A 306 14.62 17.47 -3.62
N TRP A 307 13.40 17.92 -3.31
CA TRP A 307 12.72 17.50 -2.08
C TRP A 307 12.28 16.04 -2.15
N GLN A 308 11.81 15.62 -3.32
CA GLN A 308 11.46 14.22 -3.58
C GLN A 308 12.72 13.33 -3.52
N ALA A 309 13.82 13.78 -4.14
CA ALA A 309 15.11 13.10 -4.09
C ALA A 309 15.61 12.93 -2.64
N ASN A 310 15.48 13.98 -1.82
CA ASN A 310 15.92 13.95 -0.42
C ASN A 310 15.11 12.92 0.41
N VAL A 311 13.78 12.94 0.34
CA VAL A 311 12.97 11.96 1.09
C VAL A 311 13.16 10.53 0.59
N LEU A 312 13.39 10.32 -0.71
CA LEU A 312 13.76 9.01 -1.24
C LEU A 312 15.13 8.55 -0.72
N GLY A 313 16.13 9.44 -0.71
CA GLY A 313 17.45 9.15 -0.14
C GLY A 313 17.38 8.80 1.35
N GLN A 314 16.61 9.56 2.12
CA GLN A 314 16.34 9.27 3.53
C GLN A 314 15.64 7.91 3.73
N ALA A 315 14.69 7.56 2.86
CA ALA A 315 14.03 6.25 2.89
C ALA A 315 15.02 5.12 2.63
N PHE A 316 15.91 5.29 1.65
CA PHE A 316 16.98 4.33 1.36
C PHE A 316 17.93 4.15 2.55
N ASP A 317 18.21 5.23 3.28
CA ASP A 317 19.03 5.21 4.50
C ASP A 317 18.27 4.64 5.73
N GLY A 318 17.00 4.25 5.58
CA GLY A 318 16.18 3.65 6.64
C GLY A 318 15.60 4.66 7.63
N TYR A 319 15.59 5.96 7.30
CA TYR A 319 15.11 7.02 8.19
C TYR A 319 13.64 6.85 8.61
N PHE A 320 12.81 6.34 7.69
CA PHE A 320 11.37 6.13 7.92
C PHE A 320 11.03 4.72 8.42
N ASP A 321 12.03 3.89 8.69
CA ASP A 321 11.81 2.55 9.24
C ASP A 321 11.59 2.65 10.75
N MET A 322 10.44 3.22 11.11
CA MET A 322 10.07 3.57 12.49
C MET A 322 8.72 2.96 12.87
N VAL A 323 8.50 2.83 14.17
CA VAL A 323 7.20 2.48 14.79
C VAL A 323 6.77 3.56 15.77
N ALA A 324 5.47 3.80 15.87
CA ALA A 324 4.91 4.71 16.86
C ALA A 324 4.67 3.96 18.18
N ASP A 325 5.13 4.53 19.29
CA ASP A 325 4.86 4.04 20.65
C ASP A 325 4.52 5.18 21.61
N LEU A 326 3.88 4.86 22.72
CA LEU A 326 3.53 5.83 23.75
C LEU A 326 4.52 5.71 24.92
N GLN A 327 5.26 6.79 25.22
CA GLN A 327 6.21 6.86 26.32
C GLN A 327 6.01 8.16 27.09
N GLY A 328 5.74 8.07 28.40
CA GLY A 328 5.48 9.25 29.23
C GLY A 328 4.23 10.04 28.82
N GLY A 329 3.28 9.41 28.13
CA GLY A 329 2.08 10.09 27.61
C GLY A 329 2.27 10.78 26.26
N GLU A 330 3.46 10.69 25.66
CA GLU A 330 3.77 11.28 24.35
C GLU A 330 4.03 10.20 23.29
N ILE A 331 3.68 10.50 22.04
CA ILE A 331 4.05 9.67 20.88
C ILE A 331 5.55 9.80 20.64
N LYS A 332 6.25 8.66 20.60
CA LYS A 332 7.65 8.55 20.20
C LYS A 332 7.77 7.63 18.99
N PHE A 333 8.68 7.99 18.08
CA PHE A 333 9.03 7.16 16.92
C PHE A 333 10.30 6.39 17.23
N LEU A 334 10.22 5.06 17.16
CA LEU A 334 11.30 4.16 17.53
C LEU A 334 11.80 3.41 16.27
N PRO A 335 13.10 3.37 15.99
CA PRO A 335 13.64 2.71 14.80
C PRO A 335 13.47 1.19 14.86
N THR A 336 13.06 0.57 13.74
CA THR A 336 12.88 -0.89 13.62
C THR A 336 14.20 -1.63 13.44
N SER A 337 15.22 -0.98 12.85
CA SER A 337 16.56 -1.53 12.60
C SER A 337 17.29 -1.97 13.87
N GLN A 338 16.81 -1.57 15.06
CA GLN A 338 17.48 -1.82 16.32
C GLN A 338 17.27 -3.21 16.95
N ARG A 339 16.48 -4.17 16.41
CA ARG A 339 16.52 -5.63 16.76
C ARG A 339 15.42 -6.48 16.09
N LYS A 340 15.63 -7.81 16.14
CA LYS A 340 14.87 -8.93 15.51
C LYS A 340 13.33 -8.97 15.66
N SER A 341 12.67 -8.10 16.45
CA SER A 341 11.21 -7.99 16.43
C SER A 341 10.71 -6.62 16.93
N ALA A 342 9.79 -5.98 16.20
CA ALA A 342 9.19 -4.70 16.59
C ALA A 342 8.44 -4.76 17.94
N ARG A 343 7.92 -5.94 18.31
CA ARG A 343 7.17 -6.14 19.57
C ARG A 343 8.01 -5.99 20.83
N SER A 344 9.33 -6.23 20.76
CA SER A 344 10.20 -6.02 21.93
C SER A 344 10.54 -4.55 22.19
N ILE A 345 10.32 -3.67 21.20
CA ILE A 345 10.65 -2.25 21.28
C ILE A 345 9.50 -1.45 21.88
N CYS A 346 8.27 -1.79 21.51
CA CYS A 346 7.07 -1.08 21.95
C CYS A 346 6.70 -1.49 23.39
N LYS A 347 6.63 -0.51 24.30
CA LYS A 347 6.16 -0.73 25.68
C LYS A 347 4.63 -0.72 25.75
N SER A 348 3.99 0.05 24.88
CA SER A 348 2.54 0.21 24.88
C SER A 348 1.86 -0.73 23.88
N LYS A 349 0.65 -1.19 24.24
CA LYS A 349 -0.22 -1.94 23.31
C LYS A 349 -0.68 -1.03 22.17
N SER A 350 -0.86 -1.57 20.97
CA SER A 350 -1.28 -0.78 19.80
C SER A 350 -2.63 -0.12 19.99
N LYS A 351 -3.57 -0.79 20.68
CA LYS A 351 -4.85 -0.18 21.10
C LYS A 351 -4.66 1.10 21.92
N THR A 352 -3.72 1.09 22.86
CA THR A 352 -3.43 2.25 23.71
C THR A 352 -2.88 3.41 22.88
N VAL A 353 -1.94 3.13 21.97
CA VAL A 353 -1.37 4.13 21.07
C VAL A 353 -2.42 4.68 20.11
N ALA A 354 -3.22 3.81 19.49
CA ALA A 354 -4.30 4.20 18.58
C ALA A 354 -5.37 5.06 19.27
N LYS A 355 -5.74 4.72 20.51
CA LYS A 355 -6.66 5.52 21.33
C LYS A 355 -6.08 6.92 21.60
N HIS A 356 -4.80 7.00 21.94
CA HIS A 356 -4.13 8.28 22.18
C HIS A 356 -4.08 9.13 20.89
N ILE A 357 -3.62 8.55 19.76
CA ILE A 357 -3.62 9.23 18.45
C ILE A 357 -5.01 9.77 18.13
N ARG A 358 -6.06 8.95 18.32
CA ARG A 358 -7.45 9.38 18.06
C ARG A 358 -7.87 10.55 18.95
N SER A 359 -7.54 10.53 20.24
CA SER A 359 -7.91 11.62 21.17
C SER A 359 -7.33 12.94 20.69
N VAL A 360 -6.01 12.97 20.49
CA VAL A 360 -5.27 14.17 20.08
C VAL A 360 -5.72 14.64 18.69
N LEU A 361 -6.00 13.71 17.78
CA LEU A 361 -6.56 14.05 16.46
C LEU A 361 -7.92 14.75 16.60
N MET A 362 -8.84 14.22 17.42
CA MET A 362 -10.16 14.84 17.61
C MET A 362 -10.07 16.25 18.22
N GLU A 363 -9.12 16.47 19.13
CA GLU A 363 -8.82 17.79 19.68
C GLU A 363 -8.37 18.75 18.56
N ALA A 364 -7.42 18.33 17.72
CA ALA A 364 -6.95 19.12 16.58
C ALA A 364 -8.07 19.48 15.58
N TYR A 365 -8.99 18.55 15.30
CA TYR A 365 -10.16 18.84 14.45
C TYR A 365 -11.13 19.83 15.10
N THR A 366 -11.26 19.81 16.43
CA THR A 366 -12.14 20.72 17.16
C THR A 366 -11.60 22.16 17.11
N VAL A 367 -10.28 22.32 17.30
CA VAL A 367 -9.60 23.62 17.18
C VAL A 367 -9.78 24.19 15.78
N ASP A 368 -9.49 23.40 14.74
CA ASP A 368 -9.69 23.81 13.33
C ASP A 368 -11.12 24.26 13.04
N ALA A 369 -12.13 23.53 13.55
CA ALA A 369 -13.53 23.88 13.36
C ALA A 369 -13.94 25.17 14.09
N ALA A 370 -13.28 25.51 15.20
CA ALA A 370 -13.47 26.78 15.89
C ALA A 370 -12.84 27.93 15.09
N GLU A 371 -11.61 27.75 14.58
CA GLU A 371 -10.93 28.77 13.76
C GLU A 371 -11.68 29.10 12.47
N ILE A 372 -12.23 28.08 11.79
CA ILE A 372 -13.05 28.28 10.58
C ILE A 372 -14.31 29.09 10.90
N ARG A 373 -14.98 28.79 12.03
CA ARG A 373 -16.16 29.54 12.47
C ARG A 373 -15.84 30.99 12.79
N GLN A 374 -14.73 31.24 13.50
CA GLN A 374 -14.29 32.60 13.81
C GLN A 374 -14.00 33.38 12.53
N ARG A 375 -13.21 32.83 11.61
CA ARG A 375 -12.88 33.47 10.33
C ARG A 375 -14.13 33.82 9.51
N ASN A 376 -15.10 32.92 9.47
CA ASN A 376 -16.36 33.17 8.76
C ASN A 376 -17.20 34.26 9.45
N SER A 377 -17.15 34.37 10.78
CA SER A 377 -17.76 35.48 11.52
C SER A 377 -17.10 36.81 11.18
N ASP A 378 -15.77 36.86 11.22
CA ASP A 378 -14.99 38.08 10.92
C ASP A 378 -15.22 38.55 9.47
N LEU A 379 -15.30 37.61 8.52
CA LEU A 379 -15.61 37.92 7.13
C LEU A 379 -17.05 38.45 6.95
N ALA A 380 -18.02 37.86 7.65
CA ALA A 380 -19.39 38.34 7.63
C ALA A 380 -19.49 39.76 8.21
N GLU A 381 -18.80 40.04 9.31
CA GLU A 381 -18.74 41.38 9.92
C GLU A 381 -18.06 42.40 9.01
N SER A 382 -17.02 42.02 8.26
CA SER A 382 -16.32 42.93 7.33
C SER A 382 -17.12 43.32 6.07
N GLN A 383 -18.26 42.66 5.82
CA GLN A 383 -19.14 42.93 4.68
C GLN A 383 -20.31 43.87 5.02
N PHE A 384 -20.47 44.23 6.29
CA PHE A 384 -21.43 45.22 6.79
C PHE A 384 -20.70 46.50 7.22
#